data_AF-A0A817YZN1-F1
#
_entry.id   AF-A0A817YZN1-F1
#
_cell.length_a   1.000
_cell.length_b   1.000
_cell.length_c   1.000
_cell.angle_alpha   90.00
_cell.angle_beta   90.00
_cell.angle_gamma   90.00
#
_symmetry.space_group_name_H-M   'P 1'
#
loop_
_entity.id
_entity.type
_entity.pdbx_description
1 polymer ?
#
loop_
_entity_poly.entity_id
_entity_poly.type
_entity_poly.pdbx_seq_one_letter_code
_entity_poly.pdbx_strand_id
1 'polypeptide(L)'
;MVRDLDSEIFGREVYAVNEWLSKTTYAFHIMRDHHLHNIPILGGLWGVASNRLSYNDRLIMANALLPSNNENEMHQFYKTYSGGGDQLFLEHHIWPLARHNSIAHDSFTCFWSRYIYRADTRPFPREREHPSCFVGCPKPCCTPEVKRNFDFSRYKKCPSICRPKEHTDWLFC
;
A
#
# COMPACT_ATOMS: atom_id res chain seq x y z
N MET A 1 -8.52 5.27 -5.86
CA MET A 1 -7.12 5.02 -5.46
C MET A 1 -6.58 6.31 -4.86
N VAL A 2 -5.80 6.21 -3.80
CA VAL A 2 -5.14 7.33 -3.10
C VAL A 2 -3.65 7.24 -3.40
N ARG A 3 -3.04 8.35 -3.80
CA ARG A 3 -1.62 8.44 -4.19
C ARG A 3 -1.00 9.76 -3.76
N ASP A 4 0.28 9.71 -3.43
CA ASP A 4 1.06 10.91 -3.19
C ASP A 4 1.47 11.53 -4.52
N LEU A 5 1.34 12.85 -4.62
CA LEU A 5 1.59 13.60 -5.86
C LEU A 5 3.06 13.58 -6.28
N ASP A 6 3.96 13.43 -5.31
CA ASP A 6 5.41 13.34 -5.50
C ASP A 6 5.90 11.91 -5.76
N SER A 7 4.98 10.95 -5.99
CA SER A 7 5.30 9.57 -6.35
C SER A 7 5.09 9.30 -7.84
N GLU A 8 6.10 8.74 -8.52
CA GLU A 8 6.01 8.36 -9.93
C GLU A 8 5.06 7.16 -10.12
N ILE A 9 4.36 7.12 -11.26
CA ILE A 9 3.50 5.99 -11.61
C ILE A 9 4.34 4.95 -12.35
N PHE A 10 4.46 3.76 -11.78
CA PHE A 10 5.19 2.66 -12.40
C PHE A 10 4.24 1.69 -13.10
N GLY A 11 4.72 1.04 -14.17
CA GLY A 11 3.94 0.03 -14.87
C GLY A 11 3.41 -1.06 -13.92
N ARG A 12 4.25 -1.54 -13.00
CA ARG A 12 3.87 -2.58 -12.03
C ARG A 12 2.70 -2.21 -11.13
N GLU A 13 2.58 -0.94 -10.77
CA GLU A 13 1.44 -0.43 -10.03
C GLU A 13 0.17 -0.55 -10.88
N VAL A 14 0.22 -0.11 -12.15
CA VAL A 14 -0.91 -0.21 -13.07
C VAL A 14 -1.36 -1.66 -13.21
N TYR A 15 -0.43 -2.61 -13.33
CA TYR A 15 -0.76 -4.04 -13.37
C TYR A 15 -1.38 -4.53 -12.04
N ALA A 16 -0.89 -4.08 -10.88
CA ALA A 16 -1.46 -4.44 -9.58
C ALA A 16 -2.89 -3.91 -9.41
N VAL A 17 -3.16 -2.68 -9.86
CA VAL A 17 -4.52 -2.10 -9.89
C VAL A 17 -5.43 -2.89 -10.82
N ASN A 18 -4.94 -3.21 -12.02
CA ASN A 18 -5.70 -3.99 -12.98
C ASN A 18 -6.02 -5.38 -12.41
N GLU A 19 -5.08 -6.05 -11.75
CA GLU A 19 -5.35 -7.32 -11.08
C GLU A 19 -6.43 -7.17 -9.99
N TRP A 20 -6.31 -6.17 -9.11
CA TRP A 20 -7.32 -5.90 -8.10
C TRP A 20 -8.72 -5.65 -8.69
N LEU A 21 -8.82 -4.83 -9.72
CA LEU A 21 -10.10 -4.45 -10.32
C LEU A 21 -10.69 -5.57 -11.18
N SER A 22 -9.88 -6.29 -11.96
CA SER A 22 -10.39 -7.26 -12.94
C SER A 22 -10.44 -8.70 -12.44
N LYS A 23 -9.63 -9.09 -11.45
CA LYS A 23 -9.47 -10.49 -11.03
C LYS A 23 -9.90 -10.76 -9.59
N THR A 24 -10.41 -9.76 -8.87
CA THR A 24 -10.83 -9.93 -7.48
C THR A 24 -12.14 -9.22 -7.19
N THR A 25 -12.78 -9.62 -6.09
CA THR A 25 -13.97 -8.97 -5.53
C THR A 25 -13.65 -8.12 -4.30
N TYR A 26 -12.37 -7.99 -3.92
CA TYR A 26 -11.96 -7.23 -2.75
C TYR A 26 -12.28 -5.75 -2.91
N ALA A 27 -12.84 -5.14 -1.86
CA ALA A 27 -13.15 -3.73 -1.85
C ALA A 27 -11.92 -2.85 -1.62
N PHE A 28 -10.87 -3.38 -0.99
CA PHE A 28 -9.65 -2.63 -0.68
C PHE A 28 -8.43 -3.21 -1.41
N HIS A 29 -7.52 -2.33 -1.79
CA HIS A 29 -6.22 -2.68 -2.36
C HIS A 29 -5.12 -1.91 -1.66
N ILE A 30 -4.05 -2.61 -1.31
CA ILE A 30 -2.89 -2.09 -0.60
C ILE A 30 -1.63 -2.46 -1.38
N MET A 31 -0.62 -1.57 -1.37
CA MET A 31 0.68 -1.82 -2.00
C MET A 31 1.83 -1.61 -1.00
N ARG A 32 2.67 -2.63 -0.84
CA ARG A 32 3.85 -2.64 0.05
C ARG A 32 5.09 -3.02 -0.75
N ASP A 33 5.57 -2.06 -1.52
CA ASP A 33 6.65 -2.29 -2.49
C ASP A 33 8.07 -1.97 -1.99
N HIS A 34 8.25 -1.67 -0.72
CA HIS A 34 9.57 -1.42 -0.14
C HIS A 34 9.70 -2.14 1.20
N HIS A 35 10.91 -2.48 1.62
CA HIS A 35 11.12 -3.20 2.88
C HIS A 35 10.73 -2.39 4.13
N LEU A 36 10.51 -1.07 3.98
CA LEU A 36 9.96 -0.19 5.02
C LEU A 36 8.44 -0.02 4.92
N HIS A 37 7.79 -0.60 3.91
CA HIS A 37 6.33 -0.57 3.78
C HIS A 37 5.72 -1.69 4.62
N ASN A 38 5.92 -1.60 5.94
CA ASN A 38 5.69 -2.68 6.90
C ASN A 38 4.48 -2.41 7.82
N ILE A 39 3.55 -1.57 7.39
CA ILE A 39 2.34 -1.22 8.14
C ILE A 39 1.06 -1.66 7.39
N PRO A 40 -0.12 -1.69 8.05
CA PRO A 40 -1.33 -2.22 7.44
C PRO A 40 -1.74 -1.47 6.18
N ILE A 41 -1.77 -0.14 6.21
CA ILE A 41 -2.09 0.71 5.06
C ILE A 41 -1.13 1.90 5.10
N LEU A 42 -0.36 2.10 4.03
CA LEU A 42 0.47 3.28 3.87
C LEU A 42 -0.34 4.44 3.29
N GLY A 43 0.02 5.66 3.71
CA GLY A 43 -0.38 6.88 3.01
C GLY A 43 0.01 6.76 1.53
N GLY A 44 -0.88 7.21 0.65
CA GLY A 44 -0.59 7.22 -0.80
C GLY A 44 -0.46 5.86 -1.51
N LEU A 45 -0.67 4.71 -0.84
CA LEU A 45 -0.44 3.38 -1.45
C LEU A 45 -1.60 2.41 -1.29
N TRP A 46 -2.82 2.93 -1.38
CA TRP A 46 -4.03 2.12 -1.23
C TRP A 46 -5.20 2.63 -2.06
N GLY A 47 -6.25 1.82 -2.15
CA GLY A 47 -7.47 2.17 -2.86
C GLY A 47 -8.68 1.46 -2.30
N VAL A 48 -9.83 2.07 -2.52
CA VAL A 48 -11.14 1.49 -2.23
C VAL A 48 -12.00 1.50 -3.50
N ALA A 49 -12.64 0.38 -3.79
CA ALA A 49 -13.66 0.23 -4.80
C ALA A 49 -15.01 0.36 -4.10
N SER A 50 -15.52 1.59 -4.00
CA SER A 50 -16.71 1.92 -3.19
C SER A 50 -17.93 1.10 -3.56
N ASN A 51 -18.10 0.74 -4.83
CA ASN A 51 -19.16 -0.12 -5.32
C ASN A 51 -19.13 -1.55 -4.75
N ARG A 52 -17.99 -2.00 -4.21
CA ARG A 52 -17.80 -3.31 -3.55
C ARG A 52 -17.99 -3.26 -2.03
N LEU A 53 -18.18 -2.07 -1.46
CA LEU A 53 -18.53 -1.92 -0.04
C LEU A 53 -20.04 -2.06 0.16
N SER A 54 -20.43 -2.68 1.28
CA SER A 54 -21.81 -2.66 1.74
C SER A 54 -22.23 -1.24 2.12
N TYR A 55 -23.54 -0.99 2.20
CA TYR A 55 -24.05 0.31 2.68
C TYR A 55 -23.50 0.67 4.07
N ASN A 56 -23.47 -0.31 4.99
CA ASN A 56 -22.97 -0.11 6.34
C ASN A 56 -21.46 0.21 6.35
N ASP A 57 -20.65 -0.47 5.55
CA ASP A 57 -19.20 -0.18 5.47
C ASP A 57 -18.95 1.23 4.93
N ARG A 58 -19.75 1.68 3.95
CA ARG A 58 -19.68 3.06 3.44
C ARG A 58 -20.03 4.08 4.51
N LEU A 59 -21.05 3.81 5.35
CA LEU A 59 -21.40 4.68 6.46
C LEU A 59 -20.30 4.73 7.53
N ILE A 60 -19.71 3.60 7.90
CA ILE A 60 -18.61 3.57 8.86
C ILE A 60 -17.42 4.37 8.32
N MET A 61 -17.06 4.16 7.05
CA MET A 61 -15.98 4.89 6.41
C MET A 61 -16.28 6.39 6.32
N ALA A 62 -17.51 6.79 5.98
CA ALA A 62 -17.92 8.19 5.96
C ALA A 62 -17.83 8.82 7.36
N ASN A 63 -18.35 8.14 8.40
CA ASN A 63 -18.31 8.64 9.77
C ASN A 63 -16.88 8.80 10.30
N ALA A 64 -15.94 7.94 9.91
CA ALA A 64 -14.52 8.09 10.25
C ALA A 64 -13.89 9.35 9.65
N LEU A 65 -14.40 9.83 8.51
CA LEU A 65 -13.89 11.01 7.79
C LEU A 65 -14.58 12.31 8.23
N LEU A 66 -15.70 12.21 8.95
CA LEU A 66 -16.44 13.37 9.42
C LEU A 66 -15.83 13.84 10.76
N PRO A 67 -15.37 15.11 10.85
CA PRO A 67 -14.87 15.64 12.10
C PRO A 67 -15.99 15.76 13.14
N SER A 68 -15.63 15.64 14.42
CA SER A 68 -16.58 15.91 15.51
C SER A 68 -16.96 17.40 15.52
N ASN A 69 -18.23 17.68 15.84
CA ASN A 69 -18.71 19.04 16.09
C ASN A 69 -18.25 19.58 17.46
N ASN A 70 -17.63 18.74 18.30
CA ASN A 70 -17.05 19.13 19.57
C ASN A 70 -15.60 19.59 19.38
N GLU A 71 -15.30 20.83 19.76
CA GLU A 71 -13.98 21.45 19.58
C GLU A 71 -12.84 20.67 20.29
N ASN A 72 -13.09 20.13 21.49
CA ASN A 72 -12.09 19.38 22.23
C ASN A 72 -11.78 18.05 21.55
N GLU A 73 -12.80 17.36 21.06
CA GLU A 73 -12.63 16.12 20.29
C GLU A 73 -11.91 16.37 18.98
N MET A 74 -12.26 17.45 18.27
CA MET A 74 -11.59 17.86 17.05
C MET A 74 -10.12 18.22 17.30
N HIS A 75 -9.83 18.96 18.38
CA HIS A 75 -8.45 19.28 18.77
C HIS A 75 -7.65 18.00 19.06
N GLN A 76 -8.22 17.06 19.81
CA GLN A 76 -7.56 15.79 20.12
C GLN A 76 -7.39 14.92 18.86
N PHE A 77 -8.34 14.94 17.93
CA PHE A 77 -8.25 14.26 16.65
C PHE A 77 -7.06 14.79 15.83
N TYR A 78 -6.97 16.11 15.62
CA TYR A 78 -5.84 16.71 14.91
C TYR A 78 -4.51 16.46 15.61
N LYS A 79 -4.49 16.53 16.95
CA LYS A 79 -3.27 16.21 17.71
C LYS A 79 -2.82 14.76 17.51
N THR A 80 -3.76 13.82 17.40
CA THR A 80 -3.47 12.39 17.21
C THR A 80 -3.01 12.06 15.79
N TYR A 81 -3.62 12.68 14.78
CA TYR A 81 -3.47 12.30 13.37
C TYR A 81 -2.78 13.35 12.48
N SER A 82 -2.16 14.38 13.05
CA SER A 82 -1.40 15.39 12.30
C SER A 82 -0.02 14.89 11.84
N GLY A 83 0.57 15.58 10.86
CA GLY A 83 1.86 15.18 10.27
C GLY A 83 1.74 13.87 9.50
N GLY A 84 2.61 12.90 9.79
CA GLY A 84 2.52 11.52 9.26
C GLY A 84 1.54 10.62 10.02
N GLY A 85 0.57 11.22 10.73
CA GLY A 85 -0.47 10.52 11.48
C GLY A 85 -1.60 9.97 10.60
N ASP A 86 -1.57 10.21 9.29
CA ASP A 86 -2.47 9.62 8.31
C ASP A 86 -2.41 8.09 8.33
N GLN A 87 -1.21 7.52 8.44
CA GLN A 87 -1.04 6.06 8.55
C GLN A 87 -1.67 5.49 9.82
N LEU A 88 -1.56 6.23 10.94
CA LEU A 88 -2.19 5.86 12.20
C LEU A 88 -3.72 5.98 12.12
N PHE A 89 -4.22 7.01 11.43
CA PHE A 89 -5.65 7.15 11.14
C PHE A 89 -6.15 5.95 10.32
N LEU A 90 -5.43 5.57 9.27
CA LEU A 90 -5.80 4.43 8.42
C LEU A 90 -5.79 3.13 9.23
N GLU A 91 -4.82 2.92 10.10
CA GLU A 91 -4.78 1.75 11.00
C GLU A 91 -5.94 1.72 12.00
N HIS A 92 -6.31 2.86 12.60
CA HIS A 92 -7.37 2.91 13.60
C HIS A 92 -8.78 2.83 13.01
N HIS A 93 -9.02 3.47 11.85
CA HIS A 93 -10.38 3.69 11.35
C HIS A 93 -10.71 2.92 10.08
N ILE A 94 -9.74 2.71 9.19
CA ILE A 94 -9.99 2.08 7.89
C ILE A 94 -9.63 0.60 7.90
N TRP A 95 -8.51 0.26 8.52
CA TRP A 95 -8.00 -1.10 8.57
C TRP A 95 -8.95 -2.12 9.23
N PRO A 96 -9.71 -1.78 10.29
CA PRO A 96 -10.71 -2.70 10.85
C PRO A 96 -11.76 -3.16 9.82
N LEU A 97 -12.11 -2.31 8.86
CA LEU A 97 -12.99 -2.64 7.74
C LEU A 97 -12.25 -3.40 6.63
N ALA A 98 -11.01 -3.01 6.35
CA ALA A 98 -10.25 -3.53 5.21
C ALA A 98 -9.61 -4.91 5.45
N ARG A 99 -9.29 -5.28 6.70
CA ARG A 99 -8.44 -6.45 7.01
C ARG A 99 -8.93 -7.80 6.46
N HIS A 100 -10.24 -7.94 6.24
CA HIS A 100 -10.84 -9.16 5.69
C HIS A 100 -11.42 -8.97 4.29
N ASN A 101 -11.30 -7.77 3.73
CA ASN A 101 -11.81 -7.38 2.42
C ASN A 101 -10.74 -6.67 1.57
N SER A 102 -9.48 -7.09 1.74
CA SER A 102 -8.33 -6.49 1.06
C SER A 102 -7.47 -7.53 0.34
N ILE A 103 -6.97 -7.10 -0.82
CA ILE A 103 -5.79 -7.66 -1.47
C ILE A 103 -4.60 -6.73 -1.22
N ALA A 104 -3.47 -7.29 -0.81
CA ALA A 104 -2.22 -6.55 -0.63
C ALA A 104 -1.18 -7.07 -1.62
N HIS A 105 -0.68 -6.22 -2.51
CA HIS A 105 0.51 -6.54 -3.31
C HIS A 105 1.75 -6.16 -2.50
N ASP A 106 2.60 -7.12 -2.18
CA ASP A 106 3.61 -7.00 -1.14
C ASP A 106 4.90 -7.72 -1.52
N SER A 107 5.98 -6.94 -1.64
CA SER A 107 7.28 -7.41 -2.14
C SER A 107 8.18 -7.97 -1.03
N PHE A 108 7.97 -7.56 0.22
CA PHE A 108 8.92 -7.85 1.32
C PHE A 108 8.26 -8.46 2.53
N THR A 109 7.04 -8.05 2.84
CA THR A 109 6.36 -8.34 4.10
C THR A 109 5.32 -9.44 3.97
N CYS A 110 5.19 -10.06 2.79
CA CYS A 110 4.07 -10.94 2.44
C CYS A 110 3.78 -12.07 3.43
N PHE A 111 4.84 -12.67 4.00
CA PHE A 111 4.71 -13.82 4.89
C PHE A 111 4.06 -13.39 6.20
N TRP A 112 4.70 -12.51 6.96
CA TRP A 112 4.18 -12.06 8.25
C TRP A 112 2.94 -11.16 8.10
N SER A 113 2.84 -10.37 7.03
CA SER A 113 1.66 -9.54 6.75
C SER A 113 0.41 -10.42 6.55
N ARG A 114 0.52 -11.56 5.87
CA ARG A 114 -0.61 -12.53 5.78
C ARG A 114 -1.09 -13.00 7.15
N TYR A 115 -0.20 -13.26 8.10
CA TYR A 115 -0.60 -13.76 9.43
C TYR A 115 -1.11 -12.66 10.36
N ILE A 116 -0.43 -11.52 10.40
CA ILE A 116 -0.74 -10.42 11.32
C ILE A 116 -1.94 -9.62 10.82
N TYR A 117 -1.91 -9.26 9.53
CA TYR A 117 -2.93 -8.42 8.92
C TYR A 117 -4.11 -9.24 8.40
N ARG A 118 -3.94 -10.54 8.10
CA ARG A 118 -5.01 -11.40 7.58
C ARG A 118 -5.59 -10.94 6.23
N ALA A 119 -4.87 -10.08 5.51
CA ALA A 119 -5.18 -9.72 4.12
C ALA A 119 -4.77 -10.84 3.16
N ASP A 120 -5.40 -10.89 1.98
CA ASP A 120 -4.89 -11.71 0.88
C ASP A 120 -3.64 -11.04 0.31
N THR A 121 -2.48 -11.44 0.81
CA THR A 121 -1.21 -10.92 0.36
C THR A 121 -0.67 -11.70 -0.84
N ARG A 122 -0.32 -10.97 -1.91
CA ARG A 122 0.20 -11.48 -3.18
C ARG A 122 1.48 -10.78 -3.58
N PRO A 123 2.36 -11.43 -4.36
CA PRO A 123 3.47 -10.74 -5.00
C PRO A 123 2.94 -9.73 -6.03
N PHE A 124 3.74 -8.72 -6.38
CA PHE A 124 3.41 -7.86 -7.51
C PHE A 124 3.38 -8.63 -8.83
N PRO A 125 2.46 -8.29 -9.75
CA PRO A 125 2.28 -9.01 -11.02
C PRO A 125 3.35 -8.67 -12.07
N ARG A 126 4.28 -7.76 -11.77
CA ARG A 126 5.39 -7.36 -12.65
C ARG A 126 6.65 -7.14 -11.83
N GLU A 127 7.77 -7.49 -12.45
CA GLU A 127 9.11 -7.19 -11.95
C GLU A 127 9.30 -5.69 -11.79
N ARG A 128 10.12 -5.32 -10.82
CA ARG A 128 10.57 -3.95 -10.67
C ARG A 128 11.56 -3.63 -11.79
N GLU A 129 11.34 -2.53 -12.49
CA GLU A 129 12.25 -2.08 -13.55
C GLU A 129 13.70 -1.89 -13.04
N HIS A 130 13.82 -1.43 -11.79
CA HIS A 130 15.09 -1.18 -11.15
C HIS A 130 14.91 -1.11 -9.62
N PRO A 131 15.87 -1.54 -8.77
CA PRO A 131 15.62 -1.70 -7.33
C PRO A 131 15.20 -0.41 -6.61
N SER A 132 15.61 0.76 -7.11
CA SER A 132 15.21 2.08 -6.61
C SER A 132 13.84 2.58 -7.08
N CYS A 133 13.19 1.88 -8.01
CA CYS A 133 11.91 2.27 -8.62
C CYS A 133 10.76 1.47 -8.00
N PHE A 134 10.41 1.77 -6.75
CA PHE A 134 9.31 1.11 -6.05
C PHE A 134 8.07 2.00 -5.96
N VAL A 135 6.88 1.40 -5.91
CA VAL A 135 5.61 2.13 -5.78
C VAL A 135 5.60 2.92 -4.48
N GLY A 136 5.39 4.24 -4.57
CA GLY A 136 5.42 5.16 -3.42
C GLY A 136 6.78 5.76 -3.11
N CYS A 137 7.77 5.62 -4.00
CA CYS A 137 9.03 6.34 -3.80
C CYS A 137 8.83 7.86 -3.98
N PRO A 138 9.31 8.69 -3.03
CA PRO A 138 9.25 10.14 -3.16
C PRO A 138 10.28 10.62 -4.18
N LYS A 139 9.92 11.63 -4.98
CA LYS A 139 10.84 12.26 -5.94
C LYS A 139 11.99 12.99 -5.21
N PRO A 140 13.24 12.92 -5.73
CA PRO A 140 13.64 12.22 -6.95
C PRO A 140 13.91 10.73 -6.70
N CYS A 141 13.06 9.87 -7.27
CA CYS A 141 13.30 8.43 -7.34
C CYS A 141 13.25 7.97 -8.79
N CYS A 142 13.88 6.84 -9.09
CA CYS A 142 13.90 6.25 -10.43
C CYS A 142 14.48 7.17 -11.55
N THR A 143 15.21 8.24 -11.20
CA THR A 143 15.79 9.15 -12.19
C THR A 143 16.97 8.48 -12.93
N PRO A 144 17.31 8.93 -14.15
CA PRO A 144 18.48 8.41 -14.87
C PRO A 144 19.79 8.53 -14.07
N GLU A 145 19.93 9.57 -13.25
CA GLU A 145 21.09 9.75 -12.37
C GLU A 145 21.14 8.69 -11.26
N VAL A 146 20.01 8.46 -10.56
CA VAL A 146 19.89 7.43 -9.53
C VAL A 146 20.15 6.04 -10.11
N LYS A 147 19.70 5.78 -11.34
CA LYS A 147 19.95 4.51 -12.05
C LYS A 147 21.41 4.33 -12.49
N ARG A 148 22.15 5.42 -12.78
CA ARG A 148 23.56 5.35 -13.20
C ARG A 148 24.54 5.18 -12.05
N ASN A 149 24.32 5.85 -10.92
CA ASN A 149 25.21 5.81 -9.76
C ASN A 149 24.90 4.61 -8.83
N PHE A 150 24.52 3.48 -9.42
CA PHE A 150 23.77 2.44 -8.73
C PHE A 150 24.65 1.32 -8.17
N ASP A 151 24.59 1.14 -6.85
CA ASP A 151 25.23 0.03 -6.13
C ASP A 151 24.16 -0.97 -5.67
N PHE A 152 24.04 -2.10 -6.40
CA PHE A 152 23.07 -3.17 -6.13
C PHE A 152 23.19 -3.74 -4.71
N SER A 153 24.36 -3.64 -4.07
CA SER A 153 24.57 -4.20 -2.72
C SER A 153 23.78 -3.46 -1.64
N ARG A 154 23.36 -2.22 -1.91
CA ARG A 154 22.60 -1.38 -0.96
C ARG A 154 21.11 -1.71 -0.90
N TYR A 155 20.61 -2.49 -1.85
CA TYR A 155 19.19 -2.79 -1.97
C TYR A 155 18.88 -4.19 -1.49
N LYS A 156 17.86 -4.29 -0.63
CA LYS A 156 17.37 -5.59 -0.18
C LYS A 156 16.69 -6.31 -1.33
N LYS A 157 17.10 -7.56 -1.55
CA LYS A 157 16.39 -8.48 -2.44
C LYS A 157 15.07 -8.89 -1.79
N CYS A 158 14.05 -9.13 -2.60
CA CYS A 158 12.81 -9.72 -2.14
C CYS A 158 13.05 -11.08 -1.48
N PRO A 159 12.38 -11.38 -0.34
CA PRO A 159 12.31 -12.74 0.18
C PRO A 159 11.75 -13.68 -0.89
N SER A 160 12.34 -14.87 -1.06
CA SER A 160 11.90 -15.84 -2.07
C SER A 160 10.41 -16.20 -1.95
N ILE A 161 9.90 -16.25 -0.72
CA ILE A 161 8.48 -16.51 -0.42
C ILE A 161 7.52 -15.40 -0.90
N CYS A 162 8.04 -14.18 -1.13
CA CYS A 162 7.26 -13.03 -1.61
C CYS A 162 7.41 -12.79 -3.11
N ARG A 163 8.12 -13.66 -3.83
CA ARG A 163 8.22 -13.58 -5.28
C ARG A 163 7.08 -14.37 -5.93
N PRO A 164 6.67 -14.01 -7.16
CA PRO A 164 5.75 -14.85 -7.93
C PRO A 164 6.31 -16.27 -8.09
N LYS A 165 5.43 -17.28 -8.03
CA LYS A 165 5.85 -18.69 -8.13
C LYS A 165 6.47 -18.99 -9.50
N GLU A 166 5.94 -18.33 -10.53
CA GLU A 166 6.39 -18.42 -11.92
C GLU A 166 7.65 -17.59 -12.20
N HIS A 167 8.02 -16.70 -11.27
CA HIS A 167 9.15 -15.76 -11.42
C HIS A 167 9.96 -15.64 -10.12
N THR A 168 10.49 -16.77 -9.65
CA THR A 168 11.33 -16.80 -8.44
C THR A 168 12.69 -16.13 -8.64
N ASP A 169 13.07 -15.87 -9.89
CA ASP A 169 14.29 -15.18 -10.34
C ASP A 169 14.22 -13.66 -10.18
N TRP A 170 13.02 -13.06 -10.01
CA TRP A 170 12.85 -11.63 -9.75
C TRP A 170 13.40 -11.26 -8.37
N LEU A 171 14.71 -10.96 -8.32
CA LEU A 171 15.42 -10.61 -7.09
C LEU A 171 14.91 -9.29 -6.49
N PHE A 172 14.42 -8.41 -7.36
CA PHE A 172 13.76 -7.16 -7.03
C PHE A 172 12.35 -7.22 -7.59
N CYS A 173 11.50 -7.96 -6.87
CA CYS A 173 10.11 -7.58 -6.75
C CYS A 173 10.06 -6.34 -5.83
#